data_AF-A0A9P1DAK6-F1
#
_entry.id   AF-A0A9P1DAK6-F1
#
_cell.length_a   1.000
_cell.length_b   1.000
_cell.length_c   1.000
_cell.angle_alpha   90.00
_cell.angle_beta   90.00
_cell.angle_gamma   90.00
#
_symmetry.space_group_name_H-M   'P 1'
#
loop_
_entity.id
_entity.type
_entity.pdbx_description
1 polymer ?
#
loop_
_entity_poly.entity_id
_entity_poly.type
_entity_poly.pdbx_seq_one_letter_code
_entity_poly.pdbx_strand_id
1 'polypeptide(L)'
;MFGTTLLGCLVVASTQSIEWYSQWSGALTRALHHMEQGSDFGVVQWIEQTMEVLQAQAFACWSHGGRYWETDLTSTAYFQSLQIDFEEDDCDGCLGLIVERLQRLPEHLIGGLCAPQSWEEEEVRSKAMPQFLSRSLQFDFQLPVPAREDLQVVELSHWSQLKLDFVVAGLDSCGTNTVTYGLAQADEISFTMEDEDPFFFRHDSLLPYRHEVESFNFQWLRKARARPAARPSGQQLCGLRHPGLFHSHRVRLALASIPRLKMILVLCDPLSRFEKRFWLQNQCQVNVHAIPREGRCFWSAKAALEEPHLLQQVAFSRHLAQLQRLMGPHTLRAVHQASFRQSFAEAFQRLVEFLGVQRLVPFKPHRHNHHGGHRSDLCRNASLVSDLQALLSSEYRAVEELLQSHGGGAALPEELLLRRTRCDRPEVPFCTWDFSPSGQFNR
;
A
#
# COMPACT_ATOMS: atom_id res chain seq x y z
N MET A 1 30.25 -1.37 -56.70
CA MET A 1 29.35 -0.27 -56.34
C MET A 1 27.97 -0.83 -56.04
N PHE A 2 27.74 -1.28 -54.81
CA PHE A 2 26.43 -1.64 -54.27
C PHE A 2 26.50 -1.33 -52.79
N GLY A 3 25.73 -0.36 -52.31
CA GLY A 3 25.70 -0.03 -50.89
C GLY A 3 25.25 1.39 -50.59
N THR A 4 23.97 1.71 -50.79
CA THR A 4 23.36 2.94 -50.23
C THR A 4 21.82 2.92 -50.15
N THR A 5 21.15 1.76 -50.17
CA THR A 5 19.66 1.70 -50.26
C THR A 5 18.97 0.98 -49.10
N LEU A 6 19.64 0.82 -47.95
CA LEU A 6 19.06 0.19 -46.75
C LEU A 6 18.89 1.13 -45.55
N LEU A 7 19.46 2.35 -45.58
CA LEU A 7 19.29 3.33 -44.49
C LEU A 7 17.99 4.14 -44.58
N GLY A 8 17.37 4.28 -45.76
CA GLY A 8 16.15 5.07 -45.94
C GLY A 8 14.88 4.45 -45.32
N CYS A 9 14.76 3.12 -45.30
CA CYS A 9 13.57 2.44 -44.74
C CYS A 9 13.61 2.34 -43.20
N LEU A 10 14.79 2.38 -42.57
CA LEU A 10 14.94 2.30 -41.12
C LEU A 10 14.56 3.60 -40.41
N VAL A 11 14.76 4.76 -41.05
CA VAL A 11 14.45 6.07 -40.46
C VAL A 11 12.94 6.39 -40.52
N VAL A 12 12.22 5.93 -41.55
CA VAL A 12 10.76 6.12 -41.63
C VAL A 12 10.01 5.20 -40.66
N ALA A 13 10.54 4.00 -40.39
CA ALA A 13 9.97 3.11 -39.38
C ALA A 13 10.16 3.64 -37.94
N SER A 14 11.24 4.37 -37.66
CA SER A 14 11.51 4.89 -36.32
C SER A 14 10.58 6.05 -35.95
N THR A 15 10.29 6.97 -36.87
CA THR A 15 9.41 8.12 -36.57
C THR A 15 7.94 7.71 -36.41
N GLN A 16 7.44 6.79 -37.24
CA GLN A 16 6.07 6.25 -37.10
C GLN A 16 5.88 5.51 -35.77
N SER A 17 6.91 4.82 -35.28
CA SER A 17 6.84 4.12 -34.01
C SER A 17 6.60 5.09 -32.84
N ILE A 18 7.23 6.27 -32.85
CA ILE A 18 7.13 7.23 -31.74
C ILE A 18 5.79 7.99 -31.75
N GLU A 19 5.22 8.26 -32.93
CA GLU A 19 3.85 8.78 -33.04
C GLU A 19 2.84 7.89 -32.36
N TRP A 20 2.98 6.59 -32.60
CA TRP A 20 2.07 5.59 -32.10
C TRP A 20 2.13 5.49 -30.57
N TYR A 21 3.33 5.49 -29.98
CA TYR A 21 3.52 5.41 -28.52
C TYR A 21 3.04 6.64 -27.73
N SER A 22 3.05 7.83 -28.35
CA SER A 22 2.62 9.05 -27.65
C SER A 22 1.13 9.07 -27.26
N GLN A 23 0.31 8.22 -27.89
CA GLN A 23 -1.13 8.11 -27.60
C GLN A 23 -1.42 7.45 -26.24
N TRP A 24 -0.46 6.72 -25.67
CA TRP A 24 -0.58 6.12 -24.33
C TRP A 24 0.29 6.82 -23.29
N SER A 25 0.64 8.08 -23.53
CA SER A 25 1.42 8.89 -22.59
C SER A 25 0.55 9.93 -21.88
N GLY A 26 1.03 10.48 -20.78
CA GLY A 26 0.45 11.63 -20.11
C GLY A 26 -0.45 11.34 -18.92
N ALA A 27 -0.70 10.07 -18.56
CA ALA A 27 -1.34 9.76 -17.29
C ALA A 27 -0.45 10.19 -16.12
N LEU A 28 -1.02 10.81 -15.09
CA LEU A 28 -0.30 11.10 -13.86
C LEU A 28 0.07 9.78 -13.16
N THR A 29 1.32 9.66 -12.72
CA THR A 29 1.84 8.41 -12.14
C THR A 29 1.91 8.42 -10.63
N ARG A 30 1.75 9.57 -9.96
CA ARG A 30 1.85 9.71 -8.49
C ARG A 30 0.53 10.12 -7.85
N ALA A 31 0.25 9.53 -6.70
CA ALA A 31 -0.73 10.08 -5.77
C ALA A 31 -0.10 11.25 -5.01
N LEU A 32 -0.86 12.30 -4.77
CA LEU A 32 -0.41 13.38 -3.91
C LEU A 32 -0.52 12.91 -2.45
N HIS A 33 0.61 12.67 -1.78
CA HIS A 33 0.66 12.11 -0.41
C HIS A 33 -0.23 12.86 0.59
N HIS A 34 -0.25 14.20 0.50
CA HIS A 34 -1.06 15.06 1.36
C HIS A 34 -2.57 14.84 1.16
N MET A 35 -2.98 14.42 -0.03
CA MET A 35 -4.38 14.12 -0.31
C MET A 35 -4.80 12.79 0.32
N GLU A 36 -3.94 11.77 0.36
CA GLU A 36 -4.27 10.46 0.94
C GLU A 36 -4.61 10.50 2.44
N GLN A 37 -4.08 11.48 3.17
CA GLN A 37 -4.36 11.66 4.60
C GLN A 37 -5.73 12.29 4.87
N GLY A 38 -6.34 12.91 3.84
CA GLY A 38 -7.68 13.45 3.91
C GLY A 38 -8.74 12.36 3.69
N SER A 39 -9.78 12.34 4.51
CA SER A 39 -10.95 11.48 4.30
C SER A 39 -11.92 12.00 3.22
N ASP A 40 -11.42 12.90 2.35
CA ASP A 40 -12.22 13.56 1.33
C ASP A 40 -12.59 12.56 0.22
N PHE A 41 -13.89 12.45 -0.03
CA PHE A 41 -14.44 11.60 -1.06
C PHE A 41 -13.89 11.94 -2.45
N GLY A 42 -13.62 13.22 -2.72
CA GLY A 42 -13.05 13.67 -3.99
C GLY A 42 -11.65 13.09 -4.26
N VAL A 43 -10.82 12.98 -3.22
CA VAL A 43 -9.46 12.40 -3.34
C VAL A 43 -9.55 10.94 -3.73
N VAL A 44 -10.40 10.17 -3.05
CA VAL A 44 -10.57 8.73 -3.30
C VAL A 44 -10.95 8.50 -4.76
N GLN A 45 -12.01 9.18 -5.22
CA GLN A 45 -12.48 9.05 -6.60
C GLN A 45 -11.41 9.46 -7.62
N TRP A 46 -10.66 10.52 -7.33
CA TRP A 46 -9.55 10.97 -8.18
C TRP A 46 -8.44 9.92 -8.27
N ILE A 47 -8.04 9.28 -7.17
CA ILE A 47 -7.03 8.20 -7.19
C ILE A 47 -7.53 7.00 -8.00
N GLU A 48 -8.79 6.58 -7.80
CA GLU A 48 -9.39 5.46 -8.55
C GLU A 48 -9.34 5.73 -10.07
N GLN A 49 -9.81 6.91 -10.49
CA GLN A 49 -9.82 7.31 -11.90
C GLN A 49 -8.40 7.43 -12.48
N THR A 50 -7.47 8.03 -11.73
CA THR A 50 -6.09 8.21 -12.18
C THR A 50 -5.40 6.85 -12.34
N MET A 51 -5.61 5.93 -11.38
CA MET A 51 -5.05 4.58 -11.44
C MET A 51 -5.64 3.76 -12.59
N GLU A 52 -6.94 3.88 -12.86
CA GLU A 52 -7.59 3.22 -14.00
C GLU A 52 -7.00 3.70 -15.34
N VAL A 53 -6.88 5.01 -15.53
CA VAL A 53 -6.28 5.60 -16.76
C VAL A 53 -4.83 5.17 -16.91
N LEU A 54 -4.04 5.25 -15.84
CA LEU A 54 -2.64 4.85 -15.84
C LEU A 54 -2.46 3.36 -16.18
N GLN A 55 -3.27 2.48 -15.57
CA GLN A 55 -3.24 1.05 -15.86
C GLN A 55 -3.64 0.75 -17.31
N ALA A 56 -4.66 1.44 -17.84
CA ALA A 56 -5.08 1.28 -19.23
C ALA A 56 -3.98 1.70 -20.21
N GLN A 57 -3.33 2.85 -19.98
CA GLN A 57 -2.20 3.32 -20.79
C GLN A 57 -1.01 2.36 -20.71
N ALA A 58 -0.62 1.94 -19.50
CA ALA A 58 0.48 1.01 -19.32
C ALA A 58 0.21 -0.36 -19.96
N PHE A 59 -1.01 -0.88 -19.82
CA PHE A 59 -1.42 -2.13 -20.46
C PHE A 59 -1.38 -2.04 -21.98
N ALA A 60 -1.91 -0.96 -22.57
CA ALA A 60 -1.85 -0.72 -24.00
C ALA A 60 -0.39 -0.60 -24.49
N CYS A 61 0.47 0.05 -23.73
CA CYS A 61 1.90 0.12 -24.00
C CYS A 61 2.54 -1.29 -24.05
N TRP A 62 2.34 -2.08 -22.99
CA TRP A 62 2.91 -3.43 -22.89
C TRP A 62 2.36 -4.40 -23.94
N SER A 63 1.06 -4.32 -24.26
CA SER A 63 0.43 -5.21 -25.24
C SER A 63 1.01 -5.06 -26.65
N HIS A 64 1.68 -3.95 -26.92
CA HIS A 64 2.32 -3.67 -28.20
C HIS A 64 3.85 -3.73 -28.13
N GLY A 65 4.40 -4.36 -27.09
CA GLY A 65 5.84 -4.53 -26.94
C GLY A 65 6.56 -3.23 -26.58
N GLY A 66 5.88 -2.30 -25.90
CA GLY A 66 6.50 -1.13 -25.30
C GLY A 66 6.96 -1.38 -23.85
N ARG A 67 7.74 -0.44 -23.33
CA ARG A 67 8.06 -0.25 -21.90
C ARG A 67 7.40 1.05 -21.44
N TYR A 68 6.90 1.05 -20.21
CA TYR A 68 6.19 2.19 -19.64
C TYR A 68 7.06 2.85 -18.56
N TRP A 69 7.16 4.17 -18.59
CA TRP A 69 8.13 4.93 -17.81
C TRP A 69 7.43 6.03 -17.04
N GLU A 70 7.79 6.26 -15.78
CA GLU A 70 7.51 7.49 -15.07
C GLU A 70 8.55 8.55 -15.45
N THR A 71 8.09 9.76 -15.68
CA THR A 71 8.92 10.95 -15.83
C THR A 71 8.53 12.00 -14.81
N ASP A 72 9.51 12.66 -14.22
CA ASP A 72 9.35 13.78 -13.29
C ASP A 72 10.29 14.90 -13.73
N LEU A 73 9.74 15.89 -14.43
CA LEU A 73 10.47 17.05 -14.94
C LEU A 73 10.30 18.23 -13.98
N THR A 74 11.41 18.77 -13.50
CA THR A 74 11.44 20.05 -12.80
C THR A 74 11.33 21.16 -13.84
N SER A 75 10.08 21.55 -14.15
CA SER A 75 9.75 22.45 -15.25
C SER A 75 10.53 23.78 -15.17
N THR A 76 10.64 24.35 -13.97
CA THR A 76 11.34 25.63 -13.73
C THR A 76 12.84 25.56 -14.02
N ALA A 77 13.51 24.51 -13.56
CA ALA A 77 14.94 24.29 -13.80
C ALA A 77 15.20 24.04 -15.29
N TYR A 78 14.37 23.21 -15.92
CA TYR A 78 14.44 22.98 -17.36
C TYR A 78 14.27 24.26 -18.17
N PHE A 79 13.31 25.13 -17.84
CA PHE A 79 13.15 26.40 -18.57
C PHE A 79 14.33 27.35 -18.39
N GLN A 80 14.93 27.37 -17.20
CA GLN A 80 16.13 28.16 -16.96
C GLN A 80 17.32 27.62 -17.77
N SER A 81 17.40 26.30 -17.97
CA SER A 81 18.49 25.66 -18.73
C SER A 81 18.35 25.77 -20.25
N LEU A 82 17.15 26.05 -20.75
CA LEU A 82 16.93 26.27 -22.18
C LEU A 82 17.70 27.48 -22.75
N GLN A 83 18.24 28.38 -21.90
CA GLN A 83 19.05 29.56 -22.26
C GLN A 83 18.62 30.17 -23.59
N ILE A 84 17.32 30.45 -23.71
CA ILE A 84 16.79 30.79 -25.00
C ILE A 84 17.18 32.24 -25.28
N ASP A 85 18.31 32.41 -25.97
CA ASP A 85 18.79 33.66 -26.52
C ASP A 85 17.95 33.95 -27.77
N PHE A 86 17.09 34.96 -27.70
CA PHE A 86 16.22 35.33 -28.81
C PHE A 86 16.78 36.56 -29.50
N GLU A 87 17.14 36.43 -30.78
CA GLU A 87 17.31 37.59 -31.67
C GLU A 87 15.92 38.19 -31.93
N GLU A 88 15.78 39.52 -31.81
CA GLU A 88 14.50 40.25 -31.83
C GLU A 88 13.65 40.06 -33.12
N ASP A 89 14.21 39.48 -34.19
CA ASP A 89 13.64 39.57 -35.54
C ASP A 89 12.81 38.36 -36.01
N ASP A 90 12.77 37.22 -35.30
CA ASP A 90 12.33 35.95 -35.94
C ASP A 90 10.84 35.57 -35.79
N CYS A 91 10.07 36.18 -34.88
CA CYS A 91 8.60 36.11 -34.89
C CYS A 91 7.98 37.04 -33.83
N ASP A 92 7.29 38.10 -34.27
CA ASP A 92 6.48 38.97 -33.40
C ASP A 92 5.41 38.13 -32.66
N GLY A 93 5.63 37.89 -31.36
CA GLY A 93 4.66 37.26 -30.44
C GLY A 93 4.80 35.75 -30.22
N CYS A 94 5.56 35.00 -31.02
CA CYS A 94 5.79 33.57 -30.76
C CYS A 94 6.47 33.33 -29.41
N LEU A 95 7.40 34.22 -29.05
CA LEU A 95 8.13 34.18 -27.78
C LEU A 95 7.18 34.29 -26.58
N GLY A 96 6.29 35.28 -26.62
CA GLY A 96 5.31 35.49 -25.57
C GLY A 96 4.45 34.25 -25.35
N LEU A 97 4.04 33.60 -26.45
CA LEU A 97 3.23 32.38 -26.39
C LEU A 97 3.99 31.18 -25.82
N ILE A 98 5.26 30.99 -26.20
CA ILE A 98 6.11 29.91 -25.64
C ILE A 98 6.30 30.12 -24.14
N VAL A 99 6.73 31.32 -23.74
CA VAL A 99 6.94 31.66 -22.32
C VAL A 99 5.64 31.51 -21.52
N GLU A 100 4.52 32.00 -22.04
CA GLU A 100 3.20 31.87 -21.40
C GLU A 100 2.81 30.40 -21.21
N ARG A 101 3.02 29.54 -22.22
CA ARG A 101 2.72 28.10 -22.14
C ARG A 101 3.62 27.40 -21.13
N LEU A 102 4.92 27.70 -21.12
CA LEU A 102 5.88 27.09 -20.19
C LEU A 102 5.60 27.56 -18.75
N GLN A 103 5.32 28.84 -18.53
CA GLN A 103 4.99 29.40 -17.20
C GLN A 103 3.70 28.83 -16.58
N ARG A 104 2.83 28.24 -17.39
CA ARG A 104 1.61 27.54 -16.92
C ARG A 104 1.86 26.11 -16.46
N LEU A 105 3.04 25.55 -16.73
CA LEU A 105 3.35 24.20 -16.29
C LEU A 105 3.54 24.18 -14.77
N PRO A 106 3.11 23.09 -14.10
CA PRO A 106 3.41 22.89 -12.69
C PRO A 106 4.92 22.84 -12.47
N GLU A 107 5.36 23.16 -11.25
CA GLU A 107 6.77 23.06 -10.85
C GLU A 107 7.37 21.69 -11.20
N HIS A 108 6.61 20.63 -10.92
CA HIS A 108 6.90 19.26 -11.33
C HIS A 108 5.86 18.78 -12.34
N LEU A 109 6.31 18.46 -13.55
CA LEU A 109 5.50 17.76 -14.54
C LEU A 109 5.76 16.25 -14.43
N ILE A 110 4.83 15.56 -13.78
CA ILE A 110 4.92 14.12 -13.51
C ILE A 110 3.96 13.38 -14.43
N GLY A 111 4.45 12.38 -15.16
CA GLY A 111 3.60 11.64 -16.10
C GLY A 111 4.22 10.34 -16.62
N GLY A 112 3.35 9.48 -17.13
CA GLY A 112 3.70 8.21 -17.75
C GLY A 112 4.03 8.38 -19.23
N LEU A 113 5.12 7.75 -19.70
CA LEU A 113 5.50 7.69 -21.10
C LEU A 113 5.60 6.25 -21.56
N CYS A 114 4.97 5.93 -22.69
CA CYS A 114 5.25 4.69 -23.39
C CYS A 114 6.41 4.87 -24.37
N ALA A 115 7.31 3.89 -24.43
CA ALA A 115 8.44 3.86 -25.35
C ALA A 115 8.66 2.44 -25.91
N PRO A 116 9.35 2.27 -27.05
CA PRO A 116 9.72 0.95 -27.57
C PRO A 116 10.48 0.10 -26.54
N GLN A 117 10.32 -1.23 -26.58
CA GLN A 117 11.01 -2.14 -25.67
C GLN A 117 12.54 -2.06 -25.72
N SER A 118 13.12 -1.68 -26.86
CA SER A 118 14.57 -1.53 -27.01
C SER A 118 15.14 -0.25 -26.41
N TRP A 119 14.29 0.68 -25.96
CA TRP A 119 14.74 1.94 -25.38
C TRP A 119 15.10 1.74 -23.92
N GLU A 120 16.21 2.34 -23.50
CA GLU A 120 16.59 2.48 -22.11
C GLU A 120 16.28 3.91 -21.62
N GLU A 121 16.67 4.19 -20.37
CA GLU A 121 16.43 5.48 -19.71
C GLU A 121 16.91 6.67 -20.56
N GLU A 122 18.08 6.55 -21.18
CA GLU A 122 18.70 7.63 -21.95
C GLU A 122 17.94 7.92 -23.26
N GLU A 123 17.42 6.91 -23.96
CA GLU A 123 16.58 7.13 -25.13
C GLU A 123 15.23 7.76 -24.77
N VAL A 124 14.64 7.37 -23.64
CA VAL A 124 13.40 8.00 -23.16
C VAL A 124 13.64 9.48 -22.82
N ARG A 125 14.74 9.78 -22.13
CA ARG A 125 15.17 11.14 -21.79
C ARG A 125 15.47 11.99 -23.03
N SER A 126 16.25 11.47 -23.97
CA SER A 126 16.76 12.24 -25.12
C SER A 126 15.79 12.30 -26.30
N LYS A 127 14.83 11.36 -26.41
CA LYS A 127 13.93 11.25 -27.57
C LYS A 127 12.46 11.35 -27.19
N ALA A 128 11.97 10.49 -26.28
CA ALA A 128 10.54 10.44 -25.95
C ALA A 128 10.08 11.73 -25.26
N MET A 129 10.79 12.16 -24.21
CA MET A 129 10.35 13.28 -23.39
C MET A 129 10.30 14.61 -24.16
N PRO A 130 11.34 15.01 -24.92
CA PRO A 130 11.27 16.24 -25.72
C PRO A 130 10.13 16.22 -26.74
N GLN A 131 9.91 15.09 -27.40
CA GLN A 131 8.84 14.95 -28.39
C GLN A 131 7.45 15.00 -27.74
N PHE A 132 7.29 14.37 -26.57
CA PHE A 132 6.06 14.43 -25.78
C PHE A 132 5.76 15.86 -25.33
N LEU A 133 6.75 16.58 -24.78
CA LEU A 133 6.60 17.97 -24.35
C LEU A 133 6.24 18.88 -25.52
N SER A 134 6.97 18.75 -26.63
CA SER A 134 6.74 19.58 -27.83
C SER A 134 5.30 19.42 -28.33
N ARG A 135 4.79 18.18 -28.39
CA ARG A 135 3.39 17.91 -28.77
C ARG A 135 2.39 18.44 -27.75
N SER A 136 2.62 18.18 -26.47
CA SER A 136 1.70 18.59 -25.40
C SER A 136 1.59 20.12 -25.31
N LEU A 137 2.68 20.82 -25.62
CA LEU A 137 2.75 22.28 -25.66
C LEU A 137 2.46 22.87 -27.04
N GLN A 138 2.11 22.04 -28.04
CA GLN A 138 1.81 22.44 -29.41
C GLN A 138 2.93 23.30 -30.03
N PHE A 139 4.16 22.83 -29.93
CA PHE A 139 5.32 23.37 -30.64
C PHE A 139 5.60 22.54 -31.90
N ASP A 140 5.93 23.25 -32.98
CA ASP A 140 6.27 22.64 -34.28
C ASP A 140 7.76 22.25 -34.37
N PHE A 141 8.53 22.48 -33.30
CA PHE A 141 9.94 22.13 -33.18
C PHE A 141 10.15 21.20 -31.98
N GLN A 142 11.25 20.45 -32.00
CA GLN A 142 11.64 19.59 -30.90
C GLN A 142 12.35 20.42 -29.83
N LEU A 143 11.88 20.32 -28.60
CA LEU A 143 12.55 20.93 -27.46
C LEU A 143 13.93 20.28 -27.18
N PRO A 144 14.90 21.01 -26.60
CA PRO A 144 16.18 20.45 -26.16
C PRO A 144 16.03 19.32 -25.14
N VAL A 145 17.03 18.44 -25.07
CA VAL A 145 17.05 17.35 -24.07
C VAL A 145 17.20 17.95 -22.66
N PRO A 146 16.33 17.63 -21.69
CA PRO A 146 16.49 18.07 -20.32
C PRO A 146 17.80 17.56 -19.70
N ALA A 147 18.41 18.37 -18.82
CA ALA A 147 19.56 17.93 -18.05
C ALA A 147 19.20 16.73 -17.16
N ARG A 148 20.21 15.98 -16.70
CA ARG A 148 19.95 14.75 -15.93
C ARG A 148 19.31 15.03 -14.57
N GLU A 149 19.72 16.14 -13.99
CA GLU A 149 19.22 16.72 -12.75
C GLU A 149 17.80 17.27 -12.87
N ASP A 150 17.40 17.72 -14.06
CA ASP A 150 16.08 18.33 -14.29
C ASP A 150 14.98 17.29 -14.56
N LEU A 151 15.36 16.08 -15.00
CA LEU A 151 14.43 15.02 -15.37
C LEU A 151 14.77 13.69 -14.70
N GLN A 152 13.88 13.16 -13.88
CA GLN A 152 13.94 11.77 -13.45
C GLN A 152 13.17 10.90 -14.45
N VAL A 153 13.75 9.76 -14.84
CA VAL A 153 13.09 8.76 -15.69
C VAL A 153 13.24 7.40 -15.00
N VAL A 154 12.12 6.72 -14.74
CA VAL A 154 12.12 5.42 -14.05
C VAL A 154 11.16 4.47 -14.72
N GLU A 155 11.59 3.26 -15.04
CA GLU A 155 10.69 2.27 -15.63
C GLU A 155 9.66 1.78 -14.61
N LEU A 156 8.40 1.77 -15.03
CA LEU A 156 7.28 1.25 -14.26
C LEU A 156 7.00 -0.22 -14.61
N SER A 157 6.47 -0.95 -13.64
CA SER A 157 5.95 -2.30 -13.81
C SER A 157 4.47 -2.35 -13.46
N HIS A 158 3.88 -3.54 -13.52
CA HIS A 158 2.51 -3.77 -13.08
C HIS A 158 2.49 -4.46 -11.72
N TRP A 159 1.52 -4.12 -10.87
CA TRP A 159 1.31 -4.80 -9.58
C TRP A 159 1.16 -6.31 -9.76
N SER A 160 0.56 -6.77 -10.85
CA SER A 160 0.40 -8.21 -11.15
C SER A 160 1.71 -8.98 -11.35
N GLN A 161 2.85 -8.30 -11.51
CA GLN A 161 4.16 -8.93 -11.65
C GLN A 161 4.77 -9.32 -10.30
N LEU A 162 4.19 -8.87 -9.18
CA LEU A 162 4.63 -9.28 -7.86
C LEU A 162 4.32 -10.76 -7.61
N LYS A 163 5.36 -11.51 -7.24
CA LYS A 163 5.24 -12.88 -6.73
C LYS A 163 4.86 -12.81 -5.25
N LEU A 164 3.59 -12.54 -5.01
CA LEU A 164 3.00 -12.40 -3.68
C LEU A 164 1.69 -13.17 -3.63
N ASP A 165 1.63 -14.19 -2.79
CA ASP A 165 0.45 -15.06 -2.67
C ASP A 165 -0.53 -14.54 -1.61
N PHE A 166 0.00 -13.94 -0.54
CA PHE A 166 -0.86 -13.35 0.48
C PHE A 166 -0.24 -12.17 1.23
N VAL A 167 -1.09 -11.40 1.91
CA VAL A 167 -0.68 -10.38 2.88
C VAL A 167 -1.35 -10.58 4.24
N VAL A 168 -0.61 -10.26 5.30
CA VAL A 168 -1.17 -10.05 6.65
C VAL A 168 -1.21 -8.56 6.89
N ALA A 169 -2.42 -8.03 6.76
CA ALA A 169 -2.77 -6.67 7.11
C ALA A 169 -3.57 -6.67 8.39
N GLY A 170 -3.97 -5.49 8.85
CA GLY A 170 -4.84 -5.40 9.99
C GLY A 170 -4.68 -4.07 10.64
N LEU A 171 -5.64 -3.72 11.48
CA LEU A 171 -5.46 -2.48 12.19
C LEU A 171 -4.21 -2.61 13.06
N ASP A 172 -3.41 -1.54 13.08
CA ASP A 172 -2.24 -1.45 13.91
C ASP A 172 -2.60 -1.84 15.34
N SER A 173 -1.70 -2.61 15.96
CA SER A 173 -1.89 -3.13 17.32
C SER A 173 -2.95 -4.21 17.54
N CYS A 174 -3.61 -4.74 16.51
CA CYS A 174 -4.61 -5.81 16.68
C CYS A 174 -4.05 -7.24 16.70
N GLY A 175 -2.72 -7.42 16.68
CA GLY A 175 -2.09 -8.74 16.78
C GLY A 175 -1.59 -9.35 15.46
N THR A 176 -1.36 -8.51 14.44
CA THR A 176 -0.71 -8.91 13.17
C THR A 176 0.59 -9.69 13.39
N ASN A 177 1.42 -9.32 14.37
CA ASN A 177 2.66 -10.03 14.68
C ASN A 177 2.41 -11.47 15.16
N THR A 178 1.39 -11.67 16.01
CA THR A 178 1.03 -13.01 16.48
C THR A 178 0.54 -13.88 15.32
N VAL A 179 -0.28 -13.31 14.42
CA VAL A 179 -0.72 -14.01 13.19
C VAL A 179 0.46 -14.39 12.30
N THR A 180 1.34 -13.44 12.01
CA THR A 180 2.53 -13.69 11.17
C THR A 180 3.45 -14.72 11.78
N TYR A 181 3.77 -14.62 13.07
CA TYR A 181 4.63 -15.58 13.76
C TYR A 181 4.06 -17.00 13.70
N GLY A 182 2.74 -17.14 13.91
CA GLY A 182 2.09 -18.43 13.84
C GLY A 182 2.01 -19.01 12.42
N LEU A 183 1.74 -18.19 11.42
CA LEU A 183 1.76 -18.61 10.02
C LEU A 183 3.17 -18.99 9.56
N ALA A 184 4.20 -18.31 10.06
CA ALA A 184 5.59 -18.61 9.76
C ALA A 184 6.05 -19.99 10.31
N GLN A 185 5.25 -20.64 11.15
CA GLN A 185 5.52 -22.02 11.62
C GLN A 185 5.13 -23.08 10.59
N ALA A 186 4.36 -22.73 9.54
CA ALA A 186 4.07 -23.64 8.44
C ALA A 186 5.24 -23.66 7.45
N ASP A 187 5.71 -24.85 7.08
CA ASP A 187 6.85 -25.04 6.18
C ASP A 187 6.60 -24.42 4.78
N GLU A 188 5.34 -24.43 4.36
CA GLU A 188 4.89 -23.88 3.07
C GLU A 188 4.82 -22.34 3.06
N ILE A 189 4.94 -21.66 4.20
CA ILE A 189 4.80 -20.21 4.26
C ILE A 189 6.18 -19.54 4.40
N SER A 190 6.37 -18.43 3.70
CA SER A 190 7.52 -17.55 3.90
C SER A 190 7.12 -16.09 3.78
N PHE A 191 7.52 -15.30 4.76
CA PHE A 191 7.34 -13.85 4.73
C PHE A 191 8.51 -13.16 4.03
N THR A 192 8.32 -11.95 3.49
CA THR A 192 9.39 -11.13 2.90
C THR A 192 10.46 -10.77 3.92
N MET A 193 10.04 -10.35 5.11
CA MET A 193 10.88 -9.99 6.25
C MET A 193 10.24 -10.48 7.56
N GLU A 194 10.98 -10.43 8.67
CA GLU A 194 10.45 -10.72 10.01
C GLU A 194 9.60 -9.56 10.54
N ASP A 195 10.00 -8.33 10.23
CA ASP A 195 9.36 -7.10 10.64
C ASP A 195 8.29 -6.60 9.64
N GLU A 196 7.96 -5.31 9.70
CA GLU A 196 7.02 -4.66 8.79
C GLU A 196 7.72 -4.43 7.46
N ASP A 197 7.13 -4.90 6.37
CA ASP A 197 7.66 -4.65 5.04
C ASP A 197 7.03 -3.38 4.45
N PRO A 198 7.82 -2.29 4.30
CA PRO A 198 7.30 -1.02 3.82
C PRO A 198 7.20 -0.97 2.28
N PHE A 199 7.33 -2.09 1.55
CA PHE A 199 7.35 -2.14 0.08
C PHE A 199 6.29 -1.24 -0.58
N PHE A 200 5.03 -1.32 -0.14
CA PHE A 200 3.94 -0.51 -0.71
C PHE A 200 3.97 0.98 -0.32
N PHE A 201 4.85 1.39 0.59
CA PHE A 201 4.96 2.73 1.15
C PHE A 201 6.29 3.43 0.81
N ARG A 202 7.13 2.84 -0.05
CA ARG A 202 8.45 3.41 -0.41
C ARG A 202 8.34 4.68 -1.25
N HIS A 203 7.31 4.78 -2.08
CA HIS A 203 7.06 5.91 -2.95
C HIS A 203 5.55 6.11 -3.15
N ASP A 204 5.16 7.30 -3.60
CA ASP A 204 3.76 7.67 -3.84
C ASP A 204 3.27 7.32 -5.27
N SER A 205 4.10 6.70 -6.11
CA SER A 205 3.67 6.23 -7.43
C SER A 205 2.54 5.19 -7.37
N LEU A 206 1.59 5.33 -8.28
CA LEU A 206 0.39 4.49 -8.47
C LEU A 206 0.72 3.13 -9.10
N LEU A 207 1.84 3.04 -9.80
CA LEU A 207 2.45 1.79 -10.27
C LEU A 207 3.84 1.63 -9.62
N PRO A 208 4.31 0.39 -9.40
CA PRO A 208 5.62 0.15 -8.79
C PRO A 208 6.74 0.35 -9.81
N TYR A 209 7.92 0.76 -9.35
CA TYR A 209 9.09 0.75 -10.21
C TYR A 209 9.52 -0.68 -10.54
N ARG A 210 9.95 -0.90 -11.78
CA ARG A 210 10.32 -2.25 -12.26
C ARG A 210 11.45 -2.87 -11.46
N HIS A 211 12.50 -2.11 -11.19
CA HIS A 211 13.65 -2.59 -10.43
C HIS A 211 13.27 -3.00 -8.99
N GLU A 212 12.25 -2.36 -8.40
CA GLU A 212 11.75 -2.74 -7.07
C GLU A 212 10.95 -4.04 -7.12
N VAL A 213 10.10 -4.22 -8.13
CA VAL A 213 9.37 -5.50 -8.35
C VAL A 213 10.35 -6.64 -8.59
N GLU A 214 11.39 -6.42 -9.39
CA GLU A 214 12.42 -7.41 -9.67
C GLU A 214 13.21 -7.77 -8.40
N SER A 215 13.64 -6.77 -7.62
CA SER A 215 14.32 -6.95 -6.34
C SER A 215 13.44 -7.69 -5.32
N PHE A 216 12.17 -7.30 -5.21
CA PHE A 216 11.17 -7.95 -4.37
C PHE A 216 11.00 -9.42 -4.76
N ASN A 217 10.90 -9.73 -6.06
CA ASN A 217 10.76 -11.09 -6.54
C ASN A 217 12.03 -11.93 -6.36
N PHE A 218 13.21 -11.31 -6.46
CA PHE A 218 14.49 -11.99 -6.33
C PHE A 218 14.75 -12.52 -4.91
N GLN A 219 14.22 -11.87 -3.88
CA GLN A 219 14.40 -12.31 -2.50
C GLN A 219 13.83 -13.71 -2.24
N TRP A 220 12.79 -14.12 -2.97
CA TRP A 220 12.19 -15.44 -2.88
C TRP A 220 13.13 -16.53 -3.41
N LEU A 221 13.88 -16.24 -4.47
CA LEU A 221 14.89 -17.16 -5.01
C LEU A 221 16.01 -17.40 -4.00
N ARG A 222 16.42 -16.35 -3.25
CA ARG A 222 17.42 -16.48 -2.19
C ARG A 222 16.93 -17.36 -1.04
N LYS A 223 15.67 -17.19 -0.62
CA LYS A 223 15.06 -18.00 0.45
C LYS A 223 14.87 -19.46 0.03
N ALA A 224 14.45 -19.71 -1.20
CA ALA A 224 14.33 -21.05 -1.75
C ALA A 224 15.69 -21.80 -1.74
N ARG A 225 16.80 -21.11 -2.07
CA ARG A 225 18.15 -21.69 -2.00
C ARG A 225 18.65 -21.95 -0.58
N ALA A 226 18.25 -21.10 0.37
CA ALA A 226 18.68 -21.20 1.77
C ALA A 226 18.00 -22.32 2.57
N ARG A 227 17.00 -23.02 2.01
CA ARG A 227 16.30 -24.15 2.62
C ARG A 227 16.54 -25.44 1.82
N PRO A 228 17.68 -26.13 1.99
CA PRO A 228 18.14 -27.17 1.06
C PRO A 228 17.34 -28.50 1.05
N ALA A 229 16.23 -28.63 1.78
CA ALA A 229 15.58 -29.95 1.97
C ALA A 229 14.08 -29.91 2.30
N ALA A 230 13.39 -28.78 2.19
CA ALA A 230 11.94 -28.74 2.44
C ALA A 230 11.19 -29.32 1.25
N ARG A 231 10.91 -30.63 1.32
CA ARG A 231 10.03 -31.47 0.49
C ARG A 231 9.88 -31.12 -1.02
N PRO A 232 10.20 -32.04 -1.94
CA PRO A 232 10.19 -31.81 -3.39
C PRO A 232 8.81 -31.57 -4.06
N SER A 233 7.73 -31.24 -3.32
CA SER A 233 6.38 -31.13 -3.90
C SER A 233 5.51 -29.96 -3.44
N GLY A 234 5.93 -29.15 -2.46
CA GLY A 234 5.11 -28.03 -1.96
C GLY A 234 5.44 -26.71 -2.63
N GLN A 235 4.46 -26.07 -3.27
CA GLN A 235 4.58 -24.65 -3.63
C GLN A 235 4.68 -23.81 -2.35
N GLN A 236 5.77 -23.06 -2.20
CA GLN A 236 5.91 -22.12 -1.09
C GLN A 236 5.07 -20.87 -1.35
N LEU A 237 4.22 -20.51 -0.39
CA LEU A 237 3.44 -19.29 -0.36
C LEU A 237 4.28 -18.11 0.15
N CYS A 238 4.35 -17.07 -0.67
CA CYS A 238 5.06 -15.84 -0.41
C CYS A 238 4.12 -14.82 0.25
N GLY A 239 4.42 -14.44 1.49
CA GLY A 239 3.62 -13.54 2.32
C GLY A 239 4.30 -12.21 2.58
N LEU A 240 3.53 -11.15 2.75
CA LEU A 240 4.01 -9.85 3.24
C LEU A 240 3.21 -9.43 4.47
N ARG A 241 3.86 -8.85 5.48
CA ARG A 241 3.19 -8.28 6.65
C ARG A 241 3.41 -6.78 6.71
N HIS A 242 2.31 -6.04 6.76
CA HIS A 242 2.35 -4.64 7.19
C HIS A 242 0.95 -4.22 7.68
N PRO A 243 0.79 -3.78 8.95
CA PRO A 243 -0.53 -3.43 9.48
C PRO A 243 -1.21 -2.33 8.66
N GLY A 244 -0.46 -1.28 8.29
CA GLY A 244 -1.01 -0.13 7.54
C GLY A 244 -1.54 -0.39 6.13
N LEU A 245 -1.44 -1.61 5.58
CA LEU A 245 -1.90 -1.93 4.21
C LEU A 245 -3.38 -1.62 3.97
N PHE A 246 -4.21 -1.68 5.02
CA PHE A 246 -5.63 -1.38 4.88
C PHE A 246 -5.92 0.13 4.80
N HIS A 247 -5.00 1.02 5.19
CA HIS A 247 -5.28 2.45 5.44
C HIS A 247 -5.10 3.34 4.21
N SER A 248 -4.04 3.15 3.42
CA SER A 248 -3.84 3.91 2.17
C SER A 248 -4.78 3.41 1.07
N HIS A 249 -5.49 4.32 0.41
CA HIS A 249 -6.39 4.00 -0.69
C HIS A 249 -5.64 3.45 -1.90
N ARG A 250 -4.53 4.08 -2.29
CA ARG A 250 -3.61 3.60 -3.34
C ARG A 250 -3.14 2.17 -3.06
N VAL A 251 -2.75 1.88 -1.82
CA VAL A 251 -2.31 0.52 -1.44
C VAL A 251 -3.43 -0.51 -1.58
N ARG A 252 -4.68 -0.18 -1.22
CA ARG A 252 -5.83 -1.08 -1.42
C ARG A 252 -6.04 -1.40 -2.90
N LEU A 253 -5.97 -0.40 -3.78
CA LEU A 253 -6.08 -0.60 -5.23
C LEU A 253 -4.90 -1.42 -5.78
N ALA A 254 -3.68 -1.17 -5.30
CA ALA A 254 -2.50 -1.95 -5.66
C ALA A 254 -2.67 -3.43 -5.29
N LEU A 255 -3.10 -3.73 -4.06
CA LEU A 255 -3.35 -5.10 -3.60
C LEU A 255 -4.45 -5.79 -4.43
N ALA A 256 -5.54 -5.08 -4.75
CA ALA A 256 -6.61 -5.60 -5.60
C ALA A 256 -6.14 -5.91 -7.04
N SER A 257 -5.07 -5.25 -7.49
CA SER A 257 -4.47 -5.45 -8.82
C SER A 257 -3.51 -6.64 -8.89
N ILE A 258 -3.24 -7.33 -7.77
CA ILE A 258 -2.37 -8.52 -7.73
C ILE A 258 -3.25 -9.78 -7.90
N PRO A 259 -3.12 -10.53 -9.01
CA PRO A 259 -3.99 -11.66 -9.29
C PRO A 259 -3.90 -12.75 -8.23
N ARG A 260 -5.05 -13.21 -7.75
CA ARG A 260 -5.20 -14.29 -6.76
C ARG A 260 -4.61 -13.99 -5.38
N LEU A 261 -4.22 -12.74 -5.12
CA LEU A 261 -3.72 -12.34 -3.81
C LEU A 261 -4.79 -12.59 -2.73
N LYS A 262 -4.38 -13.22 -1.64
CA LYS A 262 -5.19 -13.37 -0.43
C LYS A 262 -4.78 -12.35 0.63
N MET A 263 -5.73 -11.73 1.29
CA MET A 263 -5.51 -10.79 2.38
C MET A 263 -6.12 -11.34 3.66
N ILE A 264 -5.29 -11.47 4.69
CA ILE A 264 -5.73 -11.70 6.06
C ILE A 264 -5.75 -10.34 6.75
N LEU A 265 -6.94 -9.89 7.15
CA LEU A 265 -7.12 -8.64 7.90
C LEU A 265 -7.37 -8.94 9.37
N VAL A 266 -6.43 -8.54 10.22
CA VAL A 266 -6.54 -8.71 11.68
C VAL A 266 -7.25 -7.49 12.28
N LEU A 267 -8.38 -7.75 12.93
CA LEU A 267 -9.24 -6.76 13.56
C LEU A 267 -9.18 -6.88 15.08
N CYS A 268 -9.50 -5.79 15.78
CA CYS A 268 -9.66 -5.80 17.22
C CYS A 268 -10.76 -4.82 17.64
N ASP A 269 -11.07 -4.83 18.93
CA ASP A 269 -12.03 -3.94 19.54
C ASP A 269 -11.62 -2.46 19.28
N PRO A 270 -12.47 -1.66 18.60
CA PRO A 270 -12.20 -0.26 18.27
C PRO A 270 -11.73 0.57 19.47
N LEU A 271 -12.38 0.45 20.63
CA LEU A 271 -12.01 1.22 21.82
C LEU A 271 -10.65 0.77 22.38
N SER A 272 -10.37 -0.53 22.43
CA SER A 272 -9.07 -1.05 22.85
C SER A 272 -7.94 -0.61 21.92
N ARG A 273 -8.21 -0.49 20.60
CA ARG A 273 -7.25 0.08 19.64
C ARG A 273 -7.02 1.56 19.92
N PHE A 274 -8.10 2.34 20.07
CA PHE A 274 -8.03 3.74 20.44
C PHE A 274 -7.19 3.94 21.72
N GLU A 275 -7.49 3.20 22.80
CA GLU A 275 -6.77 3.30 24.07
C GLU A 275 -5.26 3.10 23.88
N LYS A 276 -4.86 2.08 23.10
CA LYS A 276 -3.44 1.82 22.87
C LYS A 276 -2.79 2.94 22.05
N ARG A 277 -3.45 3.46 21.02
CA ARG A 277 -2.98 4.60 20.23
C ARG A 277 -2.84 5.86 21.09
N PHE A 278 -3.85 6.15 21.89
CA PHE A 278 -3.86 7.27 22.83
C PHE A 278 -2.71 7.16 23.84
N TRP A 279 -2.55 5.99 24.46
CA TRP A 279 -1.46 5.72 25.41
C TRP A 279 -0.07 5.93 24.79
N LEU A 280 0.14 5.45 23.56
CA LEU A 280 1.45 5.51 22.90
C LEU A 280 1.82 6.91 22.37
N GLN A 281 0.84 7.71 21.94
CA GLN A 281 1.10 8.92 21.15
C GLN A 281 0.62 10.21 21.82
N ASN A 282 -0.40 10.13 22.67
CA ASN A 282 -1.13 11.29 23.15
C ASN A 282 -1.12 11.42 24.68
N GLN A 283 -0.82 10.35 25.43
CA GLN A 283 -0.86 10.42 26.89
C GLN A 283 0.39 11.09 27.46
N CYS A 284 0.22 12.01 28.41
CA CYS A 284 1.32 12.60 29.17
C CYS A 284 1.98 11.51 30.05
N GLN A 285 3.03 10.86 29.54
CA GLN A 285 3.86 9.95 30.32
C GLN A 285 5.28 10.50 30.43
N VAL A 286 5.84 10.41 31.64
CA VAL A 286 7.14 10.97 31.99
C VAL A 286 8.31 10.17 31.39
N ASN A 287 8.08 8.95 30.87
CA ASN A 287 9.16 8.00 30.54
C ASN A 287 9.03 7.24 29.20
N VAL A 288 8.20 7.70 28.26
CA VAL A 288 8.17 7.09 26.92
C VAL A 288 8.78 8.08 25.94
N HIS A 289 9.82 7.66 25.22
CA HIS A 289 10.57 8.46 24.23
C HIS A 289 9.73 8.99 23.04
N ALA A 290 8.40 8.93 23.12
CA ALA A 290 7.50 9.53 22.15
C ALA A 290 7.30 11.01 22.51
N ILE A 291 8.08 11.88 21.87
CA ILE A 291 7.75 13.31 21.82
C ILE A 291 6.39 13.41 21.13
N PRO A 292 5.36 14.02 21.76
CA PRO A 292 4.07 14.21 21.10
C PRO A 292 4.27 14.97 19.79
N ARG A 293 3.63 14.53 18.71
CA ARG A 293 3.81 15.10 17.35
C ARG A 293 3.57 16.61 17.27
N GLU A 294 2.83 17.17 18.22
CA GLU A 294 2.46 18.59 18.26
C GLU A 294 2.81 19.27 19.60
N GLY A 295 3.65 18.63 20.43
CA GLY A 295 4.00 19.15 21.76
C GLY A 295 2.83 19.18 22.77
N ARG A 296 1.65 18.67 22.39
CA ARG A 296 0.49 18.51 23.27
C ARG A 296 0.35 17.06 23.69
N CYS A 297 0.13 16.84 24.99
CA CYS A 297 -0.24 15.54 25.53
C CYS A 297 -1.45 15.71 26.46
N PHE A 298 -2.11 14.60 26.78
CA PHE A 298 -3.34 14.55 27.56
C PHE A 298 -3.19 13.58 28.73
N TRP A 299 -3.72 13.93 29.89
CA TRP A 299 -3.64 13.05 31.08
C TRP A 299 -4.67 11.92 31.08
N SER A 300 -5.75 12.07 30.30
CA SER A 300 -6.93 11.22 30.33
C SER A 300 -7.48 11.01 28.93
N ALA A 301 -7.98 9.80 28.66
CA ALA A 301 -8.67 9.47 27.41
C ALA A 301 -9.96 10.27 27.22
N LYS A 302 -10.48 10.91 28.29
CA LYS A 302 -11.61 11.85 28.23
C LYS A 302 -11.37 13.00 27.24
N ALA A 303 -10.11 13.38 27.01
CA ALA A 303 -9.77 14.41 26.03
C ALA A 303 -10.36 14.14 24.65
N ALA A 304 -10.56 12.88 24.25
CA ALA A 304 -11.17 12.53 22.98
C ALA A 304 -12.67 12.91 22.86
N LEU A 305 -13.35 13.21 23.97
CA LEU A 305 -14.69 13.79 23.96
C LEU A 305 -14.68 15.28 23.60
N GLU A 306 -13.59 15.98 23.91
CA GLU A 306 -13.41 17.41 23.69
C GLU A 306 -12.63 17.70 22.40
N GLU A 307 -11.81 16.75 21.96
CA GLU A 307 -10.91 16.85 20.82
C GLU A 307 -11.21 15.76 19.76
N PRO A 308 -12.19 15.96 18.87
CA PRO A 308 -12.65 14.94 17.92
C PRO A 308 -11.56 14.40 17.00
N HIS A 309 -10.51 15.18 16.74
CA HIS A 309 -9.38 14.78 15.91
C HIS A 309 -8.64 13.54 16.49
N LEU A 310 -8.66 13.33 17.82
CA LEU A 310 -8.08 12.15 18.46
C LEU A 310 -8.79 10.84 18.03
N LEU A 311 -10.11 10.89 17.83
CA LEU A 311 -10.88 9.76 17.33
C LEU A 311 -10.73 9.60 15.81
N GLN A 312 -10.62 10.70 15.06
CA GLN A 312 -10.40 10.65 13.61
C GLN A 312 -9.09 9.92 13.25
N GLN A 313 -8.03 10.07 14.05
CA GLN A 313 -6.76 9.37 13.87
C GLN A 313 -6.88 7.83 13.96
N VAL A 314 -7.96 7.33 14.56
CA VAL A 314 -8.23 5.89 14.71
C VAL A 314 -9.47 5.45 13.95
N ALA A 315 -10.13 6.32 13.17
CA ALA A 315 -11.25 5.92 12.34
C ALA A 315 -10.80 5.03 11.18
N PHE A 316 -11.55 3.96 10.89
CA PHE A 316 -11.23 3.01 9.82
C PHE A 316 -12.44 2.42 9.09
N SER A 317 -13.67 2.70 9.51
CA SER A 317 -14.91 2.18 8.94
C SER A 317 -14.98 2.38 7.42
N ARG A 318 -14.65 3.58 6.95
CA ARG A 318 -14.57 3.90 5.50
C ARG A 318 -13.55 3.04 4.77
N HIS A 319 -12.38 2.80 5.38
CA HIS A 319 -11.34 1.97 4.79
C HIS A 319 -11.77 0.50 4.70
N LEU A 320 -12.46 -0.01 5.72
CA LEU A 320 -13.01 -1.38 5.70
C LEU A 320 -14.07 -1.55 4.63
N ALA A 321 -15.00 -0.60 4.51
CA ALA A 321 -16.04 -0.62 3.48
C ALA A 321 -15.44 -0.61 2.07
N GLN A 322 -14.43 0.22 1.83
CA GLN A 322 -13.72 0.22 0.54
C GLN A 322 -13.00 -1.10 0.27
N LEU A 323 -12.34 -1.66 1.28
CA LEU A 323 -11.64 -2.93 1.15
C LEU A 323 -12.60 -4.08 0.78
N GLN A 324 -13.79 -4.13 1.39
CA GLN A 324 -14.84 -5.10 1.06
C GLN A 324 -15.33 -4.99 -0.39
N ARG A 325 -15.39 -3.76 -0.93
CA ARG A 325 -15.78 -3.55 -2.34
C ARG A 325 -14.69 -4.02 -3.30
N LEU A 326 -13.43 -3.79 -2.94
CA LEU A 326 -12.28 -4.11 -3.79
C LEU A 326 -11.89 -5.59 -3.73
N MET A 327 -12.10 -6.25 -2.59
CA MET A 327 -11.68 -7.63 -2.36
C MET A 327 -12.88 -8.50 -2.00
N GLY A 328 -13.11 -9.55 -2.78
CA GLY A 328 -14.20 -10.48 -2.56
C GLY A 328 -13.96 -11.48 -1.41
N PRO A 329 -14.97 -12.32 -1.09
CA PRO A 329 -14.93 -13.28 0.02
C PRO A 329 -13.87 -14.38 -0.13
N HIS A 330 -13.36 -14.61 -1.34
CA HIS A 330 -12.30 -15.58 -1.63
C HIS A 330 -10.90 -15.00 -1.51
N THR A 331 -10.77 -13.67 -1.59
CA THR A 331 -9.50 -12.95 -1.54
C THR A 331 -9.30 -12.22 -0.21
N LEU A 332 -10.35 -11.99 0.58
CA LEU A 332 -10.27 -11.33 1.89
C LEU A 332 -10.79 -12.24 3.01
N ARG A 333 -9.99 -12.42 4.05
CA ARG A 333 -10.36 -13.10 5.30
C ARG A 333 -10.15 -12.14 6.46
N ALA A 334 -11.23 -11.77 7.13
CA ALA A 334 -11.19 -10.99 8.36
C ALA A 334 -11.13 -11.92 9.58
N VAL A 335 -10.28 -11.59 10.55
CA VAL A 335 -10.20 -12.31 11.83
C VAL A 335 -10.12 -11.32 12.97
N HIS A 336 -10.92 -11.55 14.02
CA HIS A 336 -10.90 -10.70 15.20
C HIS A 336 -9.93 -11.26 16.25
N GLN A 337 -9.22 -10.38 16.96
CA GLN A 337 -8.26 -10.78 18.00
C GLN A 337 -8.84 -11.71 19.08
N ALA A 338 -10.15 -11.60 19.34
CA ALA A 338 -10.85 -12.40 20.34
C ALA A 338 -10.89 -13.88 19.97
N SER A 339 -10.97 -14.21 18.67
CA SER A 339 -10.99 -15.58 18.18
C SER A 339 -9.73 -16.34 18.61
N PHE A 340 -8.56 -15.69 18.58
CA PHE A 340 -7.32 -16.29 19.05
C PHE A 340 -7.26 -16.51 20.57
N ARG A 341 -8.00 -15.71 21.34
CA ARG A 341 -8.07 -15.86 22.81
C ARG A 341 -9.00 -16.99 23.21
N GLN A 342 -10.11 -17.14 22.48
CA GLN A 342 -11.13 -18.17 22.73
C GLN A 342 -10.68 -19.55 22.25
N SER A 343 -10.16 -19.64 21.03
CA SER A 343 -9.76 -20.89 20.39
C SER A 343 -8.61 -20.64 19.42
N PHE A 344 -7.39 -20.59 19.97
CA PHE A 344 -6.19 -20.26 19.19
C PHE A 344 -6.00 -21.21 18.00
N ALA A 345 -6.05 -22.52 18.26
CA ALA A 345 -5.83 -23.57 17.27
C ALA A 345 -6.83 -23.48 16.11
N GLU A 346 -8.12 -23.31 16.43
CA GLU A 346 -9.19 -23.24 15.43
C GLU A 346 -9.11 -21.96 14.60
N ALA A 347 -8.85 -20.81 15.24
CA ALA A 347 -8.68 -19.55 14.53
C ALA A 347 -7.51 -19.63 13.52
N PHE A 348 -6.38 -20.23 13.92
CA PHE A 348 -5.25 -20.45 13.03
C PHE A 348 -5.53 -21.45 11.93
N GLN A 349 -6.17 -22.58 12.25
CA GLN A 349 -6.54 -23.60 11.28
C GLN A 349 -7.36 -23.00 10.13
N ARG A 350 -8.33 -22.13 10.45
CA ARG A 350 -9.13 -21.43 9.43
C ARG A 350 -8.32 -20.47 8.55
N LEU A 351 -7.28 -19.84 9.10
CA LEU A 351 -6.36 -19.00 8.30
C LEU A 351 -5.51 -19.83 7.35
N VAL A 352 -4.99 -20.95 7.84
CA VAL A 352 -4.17 -21.90 7.07
C VAL A 352 -5.00 -22.53 5.93
N GLU A 353 -6.25 -22.93 6.22
CA GLU A 353 -7.22 -23.40 5.23
C GLU A 353 -7.55 -22.32 4.19
N PHE A 354 -7.77 -21.08 4.64
CA PHE A 354 -7.99 -19.95 3.73
C PHE A 354 -6.81 -19.77 2.77
N LEU A 355 -5.57 -19.94 3.24
CA LEU A 355 -4.38 -19.87 2.40
C LEU A 355 -4.21 -21.11 1.49
N GLY A 356 -4.83 -22.24 1.84
CA GLY A 356 -4.70 -23.51 1.11
C GLY A 356 -3.52 -24.35 1.59
N VAL A 357 -3.03 -24.12 2.80
CA VAL A 357 -1.95 -24.89 3.42
C VAL A 357 -2.54 -26.14 4.09
N GLN A 358 -1.88 -27.29 3.93
CA GLN A 358 -2.47 -28.59 4.32
C GLN A 358 -2.32 -28.91 5.80
N ARG A 359 -1.23 -28.46 6.45
CA ARG A 359 -0.93 -28.86 7.82
C ARG A 359 -0.29 -27.71 8.59
N LEU A 360 -0.88 -27.38 9.73
CA LEU A 360 -0.22 -26.55 10.73
C LEU A 360 0.59 -27.44 11.67
N VAL A 361 1.86 -27.13 11.86
CA VAL A 361 2.68 -27.75 12.92
C VAL A 361 2.22 -27.17 14.26
N PRO A 362 1.97 -27.99 15.30
CA PRO A 362 1.65 -27.47 16.62
C PRO A 362 2.72 -26.49 17.09
N PHE A 363 2.31 -25.30 17.51
CA PHE A 363 3.22 -24.29 18.03
C PHE A 363 2.61 -23.61 19.25
N LYS A 364 3.47 -23.08 20.13
CA LYS A 364 3.01 -22.35 21.30
C LYS A 364 2.73 -20.89 20.91
N PRO A 365 1.51 -20.39 21.11
CA PRO A 365 1.20 -19.00 20.82
C PRO A 365 2.08 -18.07 21.65
N HIS A 366 2.73 -17.09 20.99
CA HIS A 366 3.39 -15.99 21.67
C HIS A 366 2.58 -14.70 21.51
N ARG A 367 2.28 -14.06 22.65
CA ARG A 367 1.62 -12.76 22.66
C ARG A 367 2.67 -11.66 22.64
N HIS A 368 2.82 -11.03 21.49
CA HIS A 368 3.73 -9.91 21.31
C HIS A 368 3.12 -8.62 21.88
N ASN A 369 3.95 -7.72 22.40
CA ASN A 369 3.58 -6.36 22.80
C ASN A 369 2.44 -6.29 23.84
N HIS A 370 2.44 -7.22 24.80
CA HIS A 370 1.55 -7.19 25.95
C HIS A 370 2.17 -6.39 27.10
N HIS A 371 1.64 -5.19 27.33
CA HIS A 371 1.81 -4.50 28.61
C HIS A 371 0.61 -4.81 29.49
N GLY A 372 0.87 -5.42 30.65
CA GLY A 372 -0.11 -5.61 31.70
C GLY A 372 -0.48 -4.29 32.39
N GLY A 373 -1.51 -4.32 33.23
CA GLY A 373 -2.01 -3.19 34.00
C GLY A 373 -2.85 -2.17 33.21
N HIS A 374 -3.42 -1.22 33.93
CA HIS A 374 -4.20 -0.12 33.36
C HIS A 374 -3.27 0.83 32.58
N ARG A 375 -3.59 1.08 31.30
CA ARG A 375 -2.82 2.02 30.45
C ARG A 375 -3.38 3.43 30.57
N SER A 376 -4.69 3.53 30.57
CA SER A 376 -5.44 4.77 30.69
C SER A 376 -6.41 4.72 31.88
N ASP A 377 -7.16 5.80 32.06
CA ASP A 377 -8.26 5.92 33.01
C ASP A 377 -9.55 5.18 32.58
N LEU A 378 -9.59 4.59 31.37
CA LEU A 378 -10.78 3.88 30.86
C LEU A 378 -11.24 2.76 31.80
N CYS A 379 -10.32 1.98 32.38
CA CYS A 379 -10.70 0.88 33.27
C CYS A 379 -11.28 1.33 34.62
N ARG A 380 -11.24 2.63 34.93
CA ARG A 380 -11.77 3.20 36.17
C ARG A 380 -13.04 4.02 35.94
N ASN A 381 -13.45 4.22 34.69
CA ASN A 381 -14.54 5.12 34.34
C ASN A 381 -15.46 4.48 33.29
N ALA A 382 -16.47 3.74 33.77
CA ALA A 382 -17.43 3.05 32.91
C ALA A 382 -18.28 4.00 32.05
N SER A 383 -18.61 5.19 32.57
CA SER A 383 -19.32 6.22 31.79
C SER A 383 -18.49 6.69 30.60
N LEU A 384 -17.20 6.97 30.79
CA LEU A 384 -16.30 7.35 29.70
C LEU A 384 -16.17 6.23 28.65
N VAL A 385 -16.10 4.97 29.08
CA VAL A 385 -16.11 3.81 28.16
C VAL A 385 -17.37 3.80 27.31
N SER A 386 -18.55 3.97 27.93
CA SER A 386 -19.83 4.02 27.22
C SER A 386 -19.89 5.17 26.21
N ASP A 387 -19.45 6.38 26.60
CA ASP A 387 -19.46 7.56 25.74
C ASP A 387 -18.56 7.36 24.51
N LEU A 388 -17.33 6.85 24.71
CA LEU A 388 -16.40 6.58 23.62
C LEU A 388 -16.87 5.43 22.72
N GLN A 389 -17.52 4.41 23.27
CA GLN A 389 -18.13 3.33 22.47
C GLN A 389 -19.27 3.87 21.59
N ALA A 390 -20.07 4.80 22.09
CA ALA A 390 -21.11 5.45 21.30
C ALA A 390 -20.50 6.24 20.12
N LEU A 391 -19.42 7.00 20.38
CA LEU A 391 -18.71 7.73 19.32
C LEU A 391 -18.03 6.80 18.30
N LEU A 392 -17.56 5.62 18.72
CA LEU A 392 -16.94 4.61 17.86
C LEU A 392 -17.94 3.61 17.26
N SER A 393 -19.25 3.86 17.37
CA SER A 393 -20.29 2.91 16.93
C SER A 393 -20.22 2.57 15.43
N SER A 394 -19.82 3.52 14.58
CA SER A 394 -19.58 3.27 13.15
C SER A 394 -18.45 2.26 12.92
N GLU A 395 -17.41 2.34 13.74
CA GLU A 395 -16.23 1.48 13.67
C GLU A 395 -16.58 0.06 14.08
N TYR A 396 -17.35 -0.08 15.17
CA TYR A 396 -17.88 -1.38 15.60
C TYR A 396 -18.75 -2.03 14.53
N ARG A 397 -19.69 -1.28 13.94
CA ARG A 397 -20.56 -1.78 12.88
C ARG A 397 -19.74 -2.27 11.68
N ALA A 398 -18.75 -1.49 11.24
CA ALA A 398 -17.88 -1.88 10.13
C ALA A 398 -17.08 -3.16 10.41
N VAL A 399 -16.61 -3.38 11.65
CA VAL A 399 -15.95 -4.63 12.05
C VAL A 399 -16.93 -5.81 12.01
N GLU A 400 -18.15 -5.63 12.51
CA GLU A 400 -19.17 -6.68 12.53
C GLU A 400 -19.60 -7.08 11.12
N GLU A 401 -19.93 -6.11 10.27
CA GLU A 401 -20.30 -6.33 8.86
C GLU A 401 -19.17 -7.05 8.10
N LEU A 402 -17.93 -6.65 8.35
CA LEU A 402 -16.75 -7.29 7.74
C LEU A 402 -16.54 -8.71 8.22
N LEU A 403 -16.69 -8.99 9.51
CA LEU A 403 -16.58 -10.35 10.04
C LEU A 403 -17.75 -11.24 9.59
N GLN A 404 -18.96 -10.71 9.45
CA GLN A 404 -20.09 -11.47 8.93
C GLN A 404 -19.87 -11.87 7.46
N SER A 405 -19.40 -10.93 6.63
CA SER A 405 -19.19 -11.16 5.19
C SER A 405 -17.89 -11.93 4.89
N HIS A 406 -16.82 -11.71 5.66
CA HIS A 406 -15.47 -12.20 5.37
C HIS A 406 -14.83 -13.01 6.51
N GLY A 407 -15.54 -13.30 7.59
CA GLY A 407 -15.04 -14.08 8.75
C GLY A 407 -15.01 -15.60 8.56
N GLY A 408 -15.40 -16.10 7.38
CA GLY A 408 -15.35 -17.52 7.05
C GLY A 408 -16.43 -18.34 7.77
N GLY A 409 -17.60 -17.74 7.98
CA GLY A 409 -18.71 -18.37 8.69
C GLY A 409 -18.53 -18.45 10.22
N ALA A 410 -17.47 -17.85 10.77
CA ALA A 410 -17.30 -17.72 12.21
C ALA A 410 -18.44 -16.90 12.81
N ALA A 411 -18.97 -17.34 13.95
CA ALA A 411 -19.80 -16.47 14.77
C ALA A 411 -19.00 -15.24 15.22
N LEU A 412 -19.69 -14.09 15.32
CA LEU A 412 -19.09 -12.89 15.89
C LEU A 412 -18.64 -13.16 17.33
N PRO A 413 -17.41 -12.79 17.73
CA PRO A 413 -16.97 -13.01 19.10
C PRO A 413 -17.88 -12.28 20.09
N GLU A 414 -18.32 -12.96 21.15
CA GLU A 414 -19.16 -12.38 22.22
C GLU A 414 -18.57 -11.06 22.75
N GLU A 415 -17.25 -10.99 22.88
CA GLU A 415 -16.54 -9.79 23.32
C GLU A 415 -16.78 -8.59 22.42
N LEU A 416 -16.86 -8.79 21.11
CA LEU A 416 -17.16 -7.71 20.16
C LEU A 416 -18.60 -7.26 20.32
N LEU A 417 -19.54 -8.21 20.38
CA LEU A 417 -20.98 -7.93 20.51
C LEU A 417 -21.32 -7.19 21.80
N LEU A 418 -20.71 -7.59 22.90
CA LEU A 418 -20.88 -6.99 24.22
C LEU A 418 -19.97 -5.76 24.45
N ARG A 419 -19.21 -5.35 23.43
CA ARG A 419 -18.26 -4.24 23.51
C ARG A 419 -17.28 -4.39 24.68
N ARG A 420 -16.89 -5.63 25.01
CA ARG A 420 -15.93 -5.92 26.09
C ARG A 420 -14.53 -5.49 25.67
N THR A 421 -14.01 -4.54 26.41
CA THR A 421 -12.67 -4.00 26.25
C THR A 421 -11.65 -4.92 26.94
N ARG A 422 -10.41 -4.43 27.09
CA ARG A 422 -9.43 -5.09 27.95
C ARG A 422 -9.73 -4.90 29.44
N CYS A 423 -10.50 -3.88 29.82
CA CYS A 423 -10.78 -3.55 31.22
C CYS A 423 -11.77 -4.54 31.85
N ASP A 424 -12.60 -5.17 31.03
CA ASP A 424 -13.61 -6.14 31.44
C ASP A 424 -13.04 -7.56 31.65
N ARG A 425 -11.70 -7.70 31.60
CA ARG A 425 -11.03 -9.01 31.63
C ARG A 425 -10.05 -9.10 32.79
N PRO A 426 -10.08 -10.19 33.58
CA PRO A 426 -8.93 -10.51 34.41
C PRO A 426 -7.73 -10.75 33.49
N GLU A 427 -6.57 -10.22 33.84
CA GLU A 427 -5.32 -10.61 33.18
C GLU A 427 -5.07 -12.07 33.50
N VAL A 428 -5.56 -12.96 32.65
CA VAL A 428 -5.24 -14.37 32.74
C VAL A 428 -3.74 -14.46 32.43
N PRO A 429 -2.90 -14.96 33.36
CA PRO A 429 -1.53 -15.30 33.02
C PRO A 429 -1.59 -16.19 31.79
N PHE A 430 -0.83 -15.87 30.75
CA PHE A 430 -0.66 -16.73 29.58
C PHE A 430 0.17 -17.97 29.99
N CYS A 431 -0.33 -18.74 30.96
CA CYS A 431 0.28 -19.96 31.41
C CYS A 431 -0.25 -21.08 30.50
N THR A 432 0.65 -21.56 29.64
CA THR A 432 0.64 -22.90 29.03
C THR A 432 -0.65 -23.31 28.31
N TRP A 433 -0.79 -22.88 27.06
CA TRP A 433 -1.57 -23.65 26.09
C TRP A 433 -0.79 -24.95 25.82
N ASP A 434 -1.09 -26.02 26.54
CA ASP A 434 -0.56 -27.34 26.22
C ASP A 434 -1.36 -27.92 25.05
N PHE A 435 -0.73 -27.91 23.87
CA PHE A 435 -1.22 -28.63 22.71
C PHE A 435 -1.05 -30.13 23.00
N SER A 436 -2.11 -30.79 23.46
CA SER A 436 -2.14 -32.25 23.46
C SER A 436 -2.33 -32.73 22.01
N PRO A 437 -1.44 -33.58 21.46
CA PRO A 437 -1.61 -34.18 20.14
C PRO A 437 -2.89 -35.02 19.99
N SER A 438 -3.56 -35.36 21.09
CA SER A 438 -4.78 -36.17 21.12
C SER A 438 -6.08 -35.40 20.86
N GLY A 439 -6.03 -34.08 20.63
CA GLY A 439 -7.23 -33.26 20.40
C GLY A 439 -8.17 -33.13 21.61
N GLN A 440 -7.78 -33.63 22.78
CA GLN A 440 -8.50 -33.40 24.03
C GLN A 440 -7.92 -32.17 24.72
N PHE A 441 -8.66 -31.06 24.64
CA PHE A 441 -8.39 -29.87 25.45
C PHE A 441 -8.87 -30.13 26.88
N ASN A 442 -7.93 -30.33 27.81
CA ASN A 442 -8.25 -30.17 29.23
C ASN A 442 -8.44 -28.67 29.49
N ARG A 443 -9.65 -28.28 29.88
CA ARG A 443 -10.01 -26.91 30.25
C ARG A 443 -9.45 -26.54 31.62
#